data_AF-B9MN29-F1
#
_entry.id   AF-B9MN29-F1
#
_cell.length_a   1.000
_cell.length_b   1.000
_cell.length_c   1.000
_cell.angle_alpha   90.00
_cell.angle_beta   90.00
_cell.angle_gamma   90.00
#
_symmetry.space_group_name_H-M   'P 1'
#
loop_
_entity.id
_entity.type
_entity.pdbx_description
1 polymer ?
#
loop_
_entity_poly.entity_id
_entity_poly.type
_entity_poly.pdbx_seq_one_letter_code
_entity_poly.pdbx_strand_id
1 'polypeptide(L)'
;MNWLNIRVNCNAVRYEDDGLLIEIIQDERKFYVWVGGWNYSVLYCATENRRKLMEQLKKIEPIYHNEGLYMYVAKNTGYIEWIVEDSLILEPDYIEHYIIPTRNYVVEYLDVSGMLVSPLKKEDIKVDDNKIINGIKLTNMSWEYKKEEYKEYFEDRLLPMYMSITNIVFNKGKLDILLESPLGEDDEKRYYLQEEVLITFESGIEAVRFADEGYRTLSGPTVYDAKKKEFTGRYMFKVENSEFIRWLEEERGREFEDEVNHYFILSSMLVVDVIAKSEPKIKKIGIRRITKKR
;
A
#
# COMPACT_ATOMS: atom_id res chain seq x y z
N MET A 1 0.65 20.80 -17.09
CA MET A 1 1.58 19.94 -16.34
C MET A 1 1.51 18.55 -16.95
N ASN A 2 2.65 17.95 -17.29
CA ASN A 2 2.69 16.62 -17.91
C ASN A 2 3.01 15.59 -16.83
N TRP A 3 2.10 14.66 -16.62
CA TRP A 3 2.25 13.59 -15.62
C TRP A 3 3.19 12.47 -16.10
N LEU A 4 3.84 11.76 -15.19
CA LEU A 4 4.95 10.81 -15.46
C LEU A 4 4.57 9.36 -15.79
N ASN A 5 5.48 8.56 -16.34
CA ASN A 5 5.29 7.11 -16.45
C ASN A 5 6.23 6.38 -15.47
N ILE A 6 5.68 5.66 -14.48
CA ILE A 6 6.42 5.15 -13.33
C ILE A 6 6.16 3.65 -13.10
N ARG A 7 7.19 2.93 -12.68
CA ARG A 7 7.13 1.61 -12.03
C ARG A 7 7.37 1.81 -10.53
N VAL A 8 6.60 1.17 -9.67
CA VAL A 8 6.77 1.27 -8.21
C VAL A 8 7.09 -0.10 -7.63
N ASN A 9 8.14 -0.15 -6.83
CA ASN A 9 8.63 -1.34 -6.15
C ASN A 9 8.71 -1.04 -4.66
N CYS A 10 7.82 -1.64 -3.89
CA CYS A 10 7.76 -1.46 -2.46
C CYS A 10 8.40 -2.68 -1.80
N ASN A 11 9.54 -2.48 -1.15
CA ASN A 11 10.22 -3.53 -0.41
C ASN A 11 9.99 -3.25 1.07
N ALA A 12 9.46 -4.24 1.79
CA ALA A 12 9.50 -4.21 3.24
C ALA A 12 10.96 -4.43 3.64
N VAL A 13 11.59 -3.44 4.27
CA VAL A 13 12.99 -3.53 4.68
C VAL A 13 13.05 -3.38 6.18
N ARG A 14 13.50 -4.42 6.88
CA ARG A 14 13.90 -4.30 8.29
C ARG A 14 15.30 -3.69 8.33
N TYR A 15 15.41 -2.38 8.56
CA TYR A 15 16.71 -1.70 8.70
C TYR A 15 16.73 -0.84 9.96
N GLU A 16 17.37 -1.35 11.02
CA GLU A 16 17.59 -0.73 12.35
C GLU A 16 16.32 -0.26 13.12
N ASP A 17 15.33 0.30 12.44
CA ASP A 17 13.94 0.55 12.82
C ASP A 17 13.00 -0.10 11.78
N ASP A 18 11.83 -0.61 12.20
CA ASP A 18 10.84 -1.14 11.25
C ASP A 18 10.39 -0.02 10.28
N GLY A 19 10.35 -0.28 8.97
CA GLY A 19 10.03 0.74 7.97
C GLY A 19 9.79 0.16 6.58
N LEU A 20 9.35 1.00 5.64
CA LEU A 20 9.04 0.58 4.29
C LEU A 20 9.80 1.42 3.26
N LEU A 21 10.58 0.76 2.42
CA LEU A 21 11.31 1.41 1.33
C LEU A 21 10.47 1.36 0.06
N ILE A 22 10.00 2.52 -0.38
CA ILE A 22 9.33 2.68 -1.66
C ILE A 22 10.38 3.10 -2.68
N GLU A 23 10.68 2.20 -3.63
CA GLU A 23 11.49 2.50 -4.80
C GLU A 23 10.57 2.87 -5.97
N ILE A 24 10.61 4.15 -6.35
CA ILE A 24 9.88 4.71 -7.48
C ILE A 24 10.85 4.77 -8.66
N ILE A 25 10.57 4.04 -9.73
CA ILE A 25 11.40 3.96 -10.92
C ILE A 25 10.70 4.66 -12.08
N GLN A 26 11.32 5.69 -12.64
CA GLN A 26 10.85 6.40 -13.82
C GLN A 26 11.90 6.25 -14.92
N ASP A 27 11.54 5.57 -16.00
CA ASP A 27 12.45 5.19 -17.09
C ASP A 27 13.67 4.41 -16.55
N GLU A 28 14.82 5.05 -16.39
CA GLU A 28 16.06 4.48 -15.82
C GLU A 28 16.45 5.10 -14.47
N ARG A 29 15.68 6.07 -13.99
CA ARG A 29 15.93 6.80 -12.75
C ARG A 29 15.18 6.15 -11.61
N LYS A 30 15.76 6.22 -10.43
CA LYS A 30 15.18 5.70 -9.20
C LYS A 30 14.93 6.86 -8.24
N PHE A 31 13.97 6.70 -7.36
CA PHE A 31 13.73 7.58 -6.22
C PHE A 31 13.38 6.68 -5.05
N TYR A 32 13.93 7.00 -3.88
CA TYR A 32 13.75 6.19 -2.68
C TYR A 32 13.00 7.03 -1.66
N VAL A 33 11.83 6.54 -1.27
CA VAL A 33 11.12 7.06 -0.10
C VAL A 33 11.34 6.07 1.02
N TRP A 34 11.98 6.53 2.09
CA TRP A 34 11.97 5.80 3.34
C TRP A 34 10.78 6.29 4.17
N VAL A 35 9.80 5.40 4.32
CA VAL A 35 8.68 5.63 5.22
C VAL A 35 9.06 5.00 6.56
N GLY A 36 9.17 5.84 7.60
CA GLY A 36 9.67 5.43 8.91
C GLY A 36 8.70 4.51 9.67
N GLY A 37 9.02 4.21 10.94
CA GLY A 37 8.25 3.26 11.77
C GLY A 37 6.80 3.63 12.11
N TRP A 38 6.29 4.72 11.56
CA TRP A 38 4.90 5.19 11.69
C TRP A 38 4.22 5.32 10.31
N ASN A 39 4.49 4.38 9.40
CA ASN A 39 3.80 4.30 8.11
C ASN A 39 2.32 3.97 8.31
N TYR A 40 1.47 5.00 8.25
CA TYR A 40 0.04 4.83 8.41
C TYR A 40 -0.61 4.21 7.17
N SER A 41 -0.13 4.59 5.98
CA SER A 41 -0.68 4.07 4.73
C SER A 41 0.17 4.43 3.51
N VAL A 42 0.24 3.54 2.54
CA VAL A 42 0.71 3.80 1.19
C VAL A 42 -0.38 3.38 0.20
N LEU A 43 -0.69 4.25 -0.74
CA LEU A 43 -1.70 4.07 -1.78
C LEU A 43 -1.07 4.25 -3.16
N TYR A 44 -1.26 3.25 -4.00
CA TYR A 44 -0.97 3.27 -5.43
C TYR A 44 -2.30 3.21 -6.19
N CYS A 45 -2.75 4.32 -6.74
CA CYS A 45 -4.12 4.46 -7.27
C CYS A 45 -4.12 4.91 -8.73
N ALA A 46 -5.00 4.40 -9.57
CA ALA A 46 -5.12 4.86 -10.94
C ALA A 46 -5.48 6.36 -10.98
N THR A 47 -4.82 7.13 -11.85
CA THR A 47 -4.91 8.61 -11.84
C THR A 47 -6.34 9.11 -12.03
N GLU A 48 -7.13 8.42 -12.82
CA GLU A 48 -8.56 8.69 -13.04
C GLU A 48 -9.40 8.57 -11.77
N ASN A 49 -9.02 7.67 -10.85
CA ASN A 49 -9.71 7.48 -9.58
C ASN A 49 -9.36 8.59 -8.58
N ARG A 50 -8.29 9.36 -8.83
CA ARG A 50 -7.89 10.56 -8.09
C ARG A 50 -8.16 11.85 -8.87
N ARG A 51 -9.15 11.87 -9.77
CA ARG A 51 -9.39 13.01 -10.69
C ARG A 51 -9.53 14.36 -9.97
N LYS A 52 -10.32 14.43 -8.90
CA LYS A 52 -10.52 15.65 -8.12
C LYS A 52 -9.20 16.17 -7.53
N LEU A 53 -8.39 15.27 -6.96
CA LEU A 53 -7.05 15.60 -6.46
C LEU A 53 -6.19 16.18 -7.59
N MET A 54 -6.12 15.49 -8.73
CA MET A 54 -5.29 15.91 -9.86
C MET A 54 -5.69 17.29 -10.40
N GLU A 55 -6.97 17.64 -10.38
CA GLU A 55 -7.45 18.97 -10.79
C GLU A 55 -7.02 20.08 -9.83
N GLN A 56 -6.93 19.80 -8.53
CA GLN A 56 -6.41 20.73 -7.53
C GLN A 56 -4.89 20.91 -7.67
N LEU A 57 -4.14 19.81 -7.76
CA LEU A 57 -2.67 19.85 -7.84
C LEU A 57 -2.15 20.60 -9.07
N LYS A 58 -2.88 20.59 -10.20
CA LYS A 58 -2.52 21.36 -11.41
C LYS A 58 -2.38 22.87 -11.18
N LYS A 59 -3.00 23.40 -10.12
CA LYS A 59 -3.01 24.83 -9.79
C LYS A 59 -1.98 25.20 -8.71
N ILE A 60 -1.26 24.20 -8.20
CA ILE A 60 -0.39 24.33 -7.04
C ILE A 60 1.04 24.05 -7.49
N GLU A 61 1.98 24.83 -6.95
CA GLU A 61 3.40 24.57 -7.17
C GLU A 61 3.84 23.37 -6.30
N PRO A 62 4.51 22.36 -6.87
CA PRO A 62 5.00 21.23 -6.11
C PRO A 62 6.11 21.64 -5.12
N ILE A 63 6.20 20.91 -4.01
CA ILE A 63 7.29 21.10 -3.02
C ILE A 63 8.63 20.65 -3.61
N TYR A 64 8.60 19.68 -4.52
CA TYR A 64 9.74 19.17 -5.25
C TYR A 64 9.38 19.00 -6.71
N HIS A 65 10.20 19.55 -7.59
CA HIS A 65 10.18 19.18 -8.98
C HIS A 65 11.60 18.97 -9.51
N ASN A 66 11.85 17.83 -10.14
CA ASN A 66 13.10 17.60 -10.85
C ASN A 66 12.89 16.62 -11.99
N GLU A 67 13.34 17.02 -13.19
CA GLU A 67 13.30 16.18 -14.39
C GLU A 67 11.95 15.48 -14.66
N GLY A 68 10.86 16.17 -14.34
CA GLY A 68 9.49 15.68 -14.50
C GLY A 68 8.92 14.97 -13.28
N LEU A 69 9.70 14.61 -12.26
CA LEU A 69 9.14 14.18 -10.97
C LEU A 69 8.53 15.38 -10.28
N TYR A 70 7.29 15.21 -9.85
CA TYR A 70 6.55 16.21 -9.08
C TYR A 70 6.10 15.57 -7.78
N MET A 71 6.28 16.28 -6.67
CA MET A 71 5.78 15.84 -5.38
C MET A 71 5.12 17.00 -4.65
N TYR A 72 4.02 16.69 -3.98
CA TYR A 72 3.23 17.59 -3.17
C TYR A 72 3.14 17.04 -1.76
N VAL A 73 3.01 17.93 -0.79
CA VAL A 73 2.72 17.58 0.60
C VAL A 73 1.49 18.34 1.02
N ALA A 74 0.56 17.61 1.64
CA ALA A 74 -0.69 18.15 2.12
C ALA A 74 -0.93 17.74 3.58
N LYS A 75 -1.72 18.55 4.29
CA LYS A 75 -2.23 18.26 5.64
C LYS A 75 -3.74 18.42 5.65
N ASN A 76 -4.39 17.78 6.64
CA ASN A 76 -5.85 17.84 6.81
C ASN A 76 -6.59 17.45 5.52
N THR A 77 -6.20 16.31 4.94
CA THR A 77 -6.80 15.80 3.71
C THR A 77 -7.87 14.76 4.04
N GLY A 78 -8.86 14.60 3.16
CA GLY A 78 -9.88 13.56 3.35
C GLY A 78 -9.31 12.13 3.44
N TYR A 79 -8.13 11.88 2.84
CA TYR A 79 -7.44 10.60 2.98
C TYR A 79 -6.90 10.38 4.42
N ILE A 80 -6.38 11.44 5.05
CA ILE A 80 -5.96 11.40 6.46
C ILE A 80 -7.20 11.19 7.35
N GLU A 81 -8.27 11.96 7.12
CA GLU A 81 -9.52 11.82 7.87
C GLU A 81 -10.05 10.38 7.81
N TRP A 82 -10.09 9.77 6.62
CA TRP A 82 -10.51 8.38 6.46
C TRP A 82 -9.63 7.38 7.21
N ILE A 83 -8.30 7.49 7.09
CA ILE A 83 -7.41 6.56 7.79
C ILE A 83 -7.56 6.72 9.30
N VAL A 84 -7.71 7.93 9.83
CA VAL A 84 -7.92 8.17 11.27
C VAL A 84 -9.18 7.49 11.78
N GLU A 85 -10.25 7.46 10.98
CA GLU A 85 -11.47 6.73 11.32
C GLU A 85 -11.28 5.20 11.28
N ASP A 86 -10.42 4.70 10.38
CA ASP A 86 -10.15 3.27 10.15
C ASP A 86 -9.05 2.68 11.09
N SER A 87 -8.29 3.54 11.77
CA SER A 87 -7.05 3.18 12.48
C SER A 87 -6.91 3.80 13.87
N LEU A 88 -6.00 3.25 14.68
CA LEU A 88 -5.59 3.82 15.97
C LEU A 88 -4.58 4.98 15.79
N ILE A 89 -4.88 5.95 14.93
CA ILE A 89 -4.08 7.18 14.87
C ILE A 89 -4.39 8.03 16.09
N LEU A 90 -3.37 8.25 16.91
CA LEU A 90 -3.49 9.02 18.15
C LEU A 90 -3.41 10.54 17.90
N GLU A 91 -2.71 10.97 16.84
CA GLU A 91 -2.41 12.40 16.60
C GLU A 91 -2.39 12.75 15.10
N PRO A 92 -3.55 13.03 14.48
CA PRO A 92 -3.64 13.27 13.03
C PRO A 92 -2.98 14.56 12.54
N ASP A 93 -2.81 15.56 13.42
CA ASP A 93 -2.27 16.88 13.08
C ASP A 93 -0.80 16.84 12.63
N TYR A 94 -0.07 15.77 12.98
CA TYR A 94 1.32 15.56 12.58
C TYR A 94 1.47 14.73 11.30
N ILE A 95 0.38 14.22 10.75
CA ILE A 95 0.42 13.38 9.55
C ILE A 95 0.52 14.26 8.31
N GLU A 96 1.51 13.95 7.50
CA GLU A 96 1.72 14.54 6.19
C GLU A 96 1.27 13.57 5.11
N HIS A 97 0.46 14.07 4.19
CA HIS A 97 0.03 13.35 3.00
C HIS A 97 0.93 13.74 1.83
N TYR A 98 1.83 12.84 1.48
CA TYR A 98 2.72 12.98 0.34
C TYR A 98 2.07 12.42 -0.92
N ILE A 99 2.10 13.19 -2.00
CA ILE A 99 1.43 12.85 -3.26
C ILE A 99 2.41 13.00 -4.42
N ILE A 100 2.59 11.91 -5.16
CA ILE A 100 3.45 11.83 -6.34
C ILE A 100 2.56 11.42 -7.53
N PRO A 101 2.02 12.40 -8.27
CA PRO A 101 1.16 12.12 -9.39
C PRO A 101 1.95 11.69 -10.63
N THR A 102 1.39 10.70 -11.32
CA THR A 102 1.88 10.18 -12.59
C THR A 102 0.74 10.16 -13.60
N ARG A 103 1.05 9.85 -14.87
CA ARG A 103 0.11 9.80 -15.98
C ARG A 103 -0.92 8.71 -15.80
N ASN A 104 -0.49 7.58 -15.26
CA ASN A 104 -1.33 6.39 -15.17
C ASN A 104 -1.77 6.12 -13.74
N TYR A 105 -0.92 6.46 -12.77
CA TYR A 105 -1.18 6.26 -11.35
C TYR A 105 -0.79 7.47 -10.48
N VAL A 106 -1.23 7.48 -9.23
CA VAL A 106 -0.79 8.40 -8.19
C VAL A 106 -0.24 7.53 -7.06
N VAL A 107 0.95 7.88 -6.59
CA VAL A 107 1.52 7.28 -5.38
C VAL A 107 1.28 8.27 -4.24
N GLU A 108 0.56 7.83 -3.23
CA GLU A 108 0.21 8.59 -2.03
C GLU A 108 0.76 7.85 -0.81
N TYR A 109 1.33 8.55 0.15
CA TYR A 109 1.69 7.94 1.44
C TYR A 109 1.48 8.91 2.59
N LEU A 110 1.13 8.35 3.75
CA LEU A 110 0.86 9.06 4.99
C LEU A 110 1.96 8.72 5.99
N ASP A 111 2.71 9.72 6.43
CA ASP A 111 3.83 9.55 7.36
C ASP A 111 4.00 10.81 8.23
N VAL A 112 4.78 10.68 9.31
CA VAL A 112 5.26 11.81 10.11
C VAL A 112 6.68 12.13 9.64
N SER A 113 6.81 13.11 8.73
CA SER A 113 8.09 13.62 8.21
C SER A 113 9.10 12.53 7.83
N GLY A 114 8.82 11.83 6.73
CA GLY A 114 9.69 10.78 6.18
C GLY A 114 10.99 11.29 5.55
N MET A 115 11.99 10.42 5.42
CA MET A 115 13.24 10.72 4.72
C MET A 115 13.11 10.40 3.24
N LEU A 116 13.00 11.45 2.40
CA LEU A 116 13.02 11.28 0.96
C LEU A 116 14.44 11.42 0.41
N VAL A 117 14.95 10.35 -0.21
CA VAL A 117 16.32 10.28 -0.71
C VAL A 117 16.34 10.18 -2.23
N SER A 118 16.90 11.20 -2.90
CA SER A 118 17.16 11.14 -4.34
C SER A 118 18.49 10.39 -4.61
N PRO A 119 18.54 9.35 -5.46
CA PRO A 119 19.77 8.61 -5.72
C PRO A 119 20.81 9.40 -6.53
N LEU A 120 20.43 10.51 -7.16
CA LEU A 120 21.37 11.41 -7.84
C LEU A 120 22.19 12.25 -6.86
N LYS A 121 21.66 12.53 -5.67
CA LYS A 121 22.29 13.44 -4.70
C LYS A 121 22.60 12.81 -3.34
N LYS A 122 21.91 11.73 -2.95
CA LYS A 122 21.95 11.15 -1.60
C LYS A 122 21.72 12.20 -0.50
N GLU A 123 20.87 13.18 -0.80
CA GLU A 123 20.50 14.27 0.10
C GLU A 123 19.00 14.20 0.40
N ASP A 124 18.64 14.56 1.62
CA ASP A 124 17.25 14.65 2.06
C ASP A 124 16.52 15.80 1.35
N ILE A 125 15.33 15.53 0.85
CA ILE A 125 14.47 16.57 0.28
C ILE A 125 13.77 17.31 1.43
N LYS A 126 14.17 18.56 1.65
CA LYS A 126 13.54 19.43 2.64
C LYS A 126 12.15 19.87 2.17
N VAL A 127 11.15 19.70 3.03
CA VAL A 127 9.80 20.23 2.83
C VAL A 127 9.83 21.74 3.11
N ASP A 128 9.34 22.54 2.17
CA ASP A 128 9.09 23.98 2.38
C ASP A 128 7.68 24.15 2.95
N ASP A 129 7.59 24.55 4.23
CA ASP A 129 6.33 24.72 4.94
C ASP A 129 5.34 25.64 4.21
N ASN A 130 5.83 26.61 3.44
CA ASN A 130 4.97 27.54 2.69
C ASN A 130 4.30 26.87 1.48
N LYS A 131 4.80 25.70 1.06
CA LYS A 131 4.26 24.91 -0.06
C LYS A 131 3.38 23.75 0.42
N ILE A 132 3.20 23.58 1.73
CA ILE A 132 2.28 22.59 2.30
C ILE A 132 0.85 22.99 1.98
N ILE A 133 0.11 22.08 1.36
CA ILE A 133 -1.28 22.29 1.00
C ILE A 133 -2.16 21.97 2.21
N ASN A 134 -2.97 22.92 2.67
CA ASN A 134 -3.91 22.68 3.75
C ASN A 134 -5.32 22.41 3.21
N GLY A 135 -5.99 21.39 3.75
CA GLY A 135 -7.43 21.24 3.60
C GLY A 135 -7.87 20.74 2.22
N ILE A 136 -7.13 19.80 1.63
CA ILE A 136 -7.61 19.06 0.46
C ILE A 136 -8.78 18.16 0.91
N LYS A 137 -9.98 18.74 0.95
CA LYS A 137 -11.21 18.02 1.28
C LYS A 137 -11.62 17.17 0.08
N LEU A 138 -11.26 15.90 0.18
CA LEU A 138 -11.55 14.88 -0.80
C LEU A 138 -12.40 13.85 -0.08
N THR A 139 -13.71 14.10 -0.21
CA THR A 139 -14.86 13.28 0.14
C THR A 139 -15.13 13.05 1.64
N ASN A 140 -16.42 12.96 1.95
CA ASN A 140 -17.00 12.73 3.27
C ASN A 140 -17.75 11.41 3.12
N MET A 141 -17.31 10.33 3.78
CA MET A 141 -18.04 9.06 3.65
C MET A 141 -19.48 9.23 4.15
N SER A 142 -20.45 8.89 3.32
CA SER A 142 -21.87 8.90 3.71
C SER A 142 -22.20 7.63 4.48
N TRP A 143 -22.84 7.82 5.64
CA TRP A 143 -23.17 6.79 6.64
C TRP A 143 -24.30 5.84 6.25
N GLU A 144 -24.59 5.63 4.96
CA GLU A 144 -25.44 4.50 4.55
C GLU A 144 -24.63 3.19 4.68
N TYR A 145 -24.26 2.88 5.92
CA TYR A 145 -23.31 1.85 6.28
C TYR A 145 -23.93 0.47 6.11
N LYS A 146 -23.62 -0.18 4.99
CA LYS A 146 -23.55 -1.64 4.96
C LYS A 146 -22.16 -2.02 5.43
N LYS A 147 -22.11 -2.76 6.55
CA LYS A 147 -20.87 -3.29 7.11
C LYS A 147 -20.13 -4.11 6.04
N GLU A 148 -18.82 -3.88 5.90
CA GLU A 148 -17.97 -4.71 5.06
C GLU A 148 -18.02 -6.18 5.53
N GLU A 149 -18.16 -7.10 4.59
CA GLU A 149 -18.10 -8.53 4.87
C GLU A 149 -16.87 -9.12 4.22
N TYR A 150 -16.07 -9.84 5.01
CA TYR A 150 -14.82 -10.43 4.53
C TYR A 150 -15.06 -11.91 4.30
N LYS A 151 -15.27 -12.29 3.05
CA LYS A 151 -15.41 -13.69 2.65
C LYS A 151 -14.04 -14.24 2.32
N GLU A 152 -13.69 -15.36 2.93
CA GLU A 152 -12.45 -16.06 2.57
C GLU A 152 -12.46 -16.37 1.07
N TYR A 153 -11.40 -15.96 0.38
CA TYR A 153 -11.30 -16.17 -1.06
C TYR A 153 -10.65 -17.52 -1.40
N PHE A 154 -9.83 -18.06 -0.49
CA PHE A 154 -9.18 -19.35 -0.63
C PHE A 154 -9.23 -20.16 0.67
N GLU A 155 -9.81 -21.36 0.63
CA GLU A 155 -9.89 -22.30 1.76
C GLU A 155 -8.66 -23.23 1.86
N ASP A 156 -7.75 -23.17 0.89
CA ASP A 156 -6.71 -24.19 0.75
C ASP A 156 -5.55 -23.96 1.73
N ARG A 157 -5.14 -25.03 2.43
CA ARG A 157 -4.06 -25.04 3.45
C ARG A 157 -2.66 -24.83 2.87
N LEU A 158 -2.56 -24.23 1.67
CA LEU A 158 -1.34 -24.08 0.89
C LEU A 158 -0.38 -23.03 1.46
N LEU A 159 -0.87 -22.13 2.30
CA LEU A 159 -0.07 -21.08 2.93
C LEU A 159 0.33 -21.51 4.34
N PRO A 160 1.65 -21.56 4.65
CA PRO A 160 2.13 -21.72 6.01
C PRO A 160 1.50 -20.69 6.95
N MET A 161 1.27 -21.09 8.20
CA MET A 161 1.00 -20.11 9.25
C MET A 161 2.19 -19.14 9.35
N TYR A 162 1.89 -17.84 9.37
CA TYR A 162 2.77 -16.68 9.55
C TYR A 162 3.65 -16.27 8.36
N MET A 163 3.11 -16.15 7.14
CA MET A 163 3.86 -15.50 6.07
C MET A 163 3.89 -13.97 6.23
N SER A 164 5.01 -13.35 5.85
CA SER A 164 5.20 -11.90 5.77
C SER A 164 5.23 -11.46 4.32
N ILE A 165 4.57 -10.35 3.99
CA ILE A 165 4.73 -9.71 2.67
C ILE A 165 6.09 -9.01 2.64
N THR A 166 6.96 -9.43 1.73
CA THR A 166 8.32 -8.88 1.61
C THR A 166 8.49 -7.96 0.43
N ASN A 167 7.66 -8.14 -0.60
CA ASN A 167 7.75 -7.33 -1.81
C ASN A 167 6.37 -7.12 -2.46
N ILE A 168 6.11 -5.89 -2.89
CA ILE A 168 4.95 -5.50 -3.69
C ILE A 168 5.46 -4.75 -4.92
N VAL A 169 5.26 -5.33 -6.10
CA VAL A 169 5.79 -4.80 -7.35
C VAL A 169 4.66 -4.45 -8.30
N PHE A 170 4.56 -3.17 -8.65
CA PHE A 170 3.71 -2.68 -9.74
C PHE A 170 4.53 -2.47 -10.99
N ASN A 171 4.17 -3.14 -12.08
CA ASN A 171 4.85 -2.99 -13.35
C ASN A 171 3.89 -3.16 -14.53
N LYS A 172 3.74 -2.12 -15.35
CA LYS A 172 2.92 -2.15 -16.59
C LYS A 172 1.49 -2.66 -16.37
N GLY A 173 0.83 -2.22 -15.29
CA GLY A 173 -0.54 -2.61 -14.94
C GLY A 173 -0.68 -4.00 -14.31
N LYS A 174 0.43 -4.72 -14.12
CA LYS A 174 0.51 -5.97 -13.35
C LYS A 174 0.95 -5.68 -11.92
N LEU A 175 0.39 -6.42 -10.97
CA LEU A 175 0.78 -6.42 -9.56
C LEU A 175 1.28 -7.81 -9.16
N ASP A 176 2.46 -7.85 -8.56
CA ASP A 176 3.03 -9.05 -7.94
C ASP A 176 3.27 -8.78 -6.44
N ILE A 177 2.74 -9.65 -5.57
CA ILE A 177 2.92 -9.60 -4.12
C ILE A 177 3.62 -10.90 -3.70
N LEU A 178 4.82 -10.75 -3.13
CA LEU A 178 5.61 -11.86 -2.62
C LEU A 178 5.39 -12.02 -1.12
N LEU A 179 4.97 -13.22 -0.73
CA LEU A 179 4.87 -13.66 0.65
C LEU A 179 5.97 -14.68 0.93
N GLU A 180 6.63 -14.52 2.07
CA GLU A 180 7.67 -15.42 2.52
C GLU A 180 7.36 -15.93 3.93
N SER A 181 7.60 -17.22 4.17
CA SER A 181 7.51 -17.78 5.51
C SER A 181 8.64 -17.24 6.41
N PRO A 182 8.54 -17.43 7.74
CA PRO A 182 9.69 -17.28 8.61
C PRO A 182 10.79 -18.26 8.20
N LEU A 183 12.03 -17.94 8.55
CA LEU A 183 13.16 -18.83 8.31
C LEU A 183 13.03 -20.09 9.18
N GLY A 184 12.81 -21.24 8.54
CA GLY A 184 12.97 -22.56 9.14
C GLY A 184 14.41 -23.04 9.04
N GLU A 185 14.77 -24.12 9.74
CA GLU A 185 16.06 -24.81 9.55
C GLU A 185 15.81 -26.13 8.81
N ASP A 186 16.75 -26.55 7.96
CA ASP A 186 16.76 -27.93 7.48
C ASP A 186 17.13 -28.89 8.62
N ASP A 187 16.79 -30.18 8.48
CA ASP A 187 17.02 -31.20 9.51
C ASP A 187 18.49 -31.28 9.96
N GLU A 188 19.42 -30.96 9.06
CA GLU A 188 20.85 -30.95 9.31
C GLU A 188 21.40 -29.59 9.79
N LYS A 189 20.54 -28.58 9.97
CA LYS A 189 20.83 -27.21 10.42
C LYS A 189 21.88 -26.47 9.58
N ARG A 190 22.06 -26.86 8.32
CA ARG A 190 23.01 -26.29 7.35
C ARG A 190 22.45 -25.07 6.62
N TYR A 191 21.14 -25.03 6.42
CA TYR A 191 20.45 -23.99 5.66
C TYR A 191 19.30 -23.42 6.48
N TYR A 192 19.01 -22.14 6.25
CA TYR A 192 17.68 -21.63 6.50
C TYR A 192 16.79 -21.94 5.29
N LEU A 193 15.59 -22.44 5.55
CA LEU A 193 14.56 -22.73 4.56
C LEU A 193 13.49 -21.65 4.65
N GLN A 194 13.09 -21.12 3.50
CA GLN A 194 12.04 -20.11 3.41
C GLN A 194 11.08 -20.49 2.30
N GLU A 195 9.80 -20.68 2.63
CA GLU A 195 8.79 -20.91 1.61
C GLU A 195 8.35 -19.59 0.98
N GLU A 196 8.21 -19.58 -0.35
CA GLU A 196 7.85 -18.39 -1.12
C GLU A 196 6.53 -18.62 -1.86
N VAL A 197 5.61 -17.64 -1.76
CA VAL A 197 4.34 -17.63 -2.47
C VAL A 197 4.16 -16.31 -3.21
N LEU A 198 3.79 -16.38 -4.48
CA LEU A 198 3.45 -15.23 -5.31
C LEU A 198 1.94 -15.12 -5.46
N ILE A 199 1.42 -13.93 -5.17
CA ILE A 199 0.07 -13.52 -5.58
C ILE A 199 0.23 -12.53 -6.74
N THR A 200 -0.40 -12.84 -7.87
CA THR A 200 -0.30 -12.05 -9.09
C THR A 200 -1.67 -11.60 -9.56
N PHE A 201 -1.81 -10.30 -9.82
CA PHE A 201 -2.93 -9.73 -10.58
C PHE A 201 -2.41 -9.25 -11.93
N GLU A 202 -2.93 -9.82 -13.01
CA GLU A 202 -2.36 -9.65 -14.36
C GLU A 202 -2.68 -8.29 -14.99
N SER A 203 -3.82 -7.68 -14.64
CA SER A 203 -4.28 -6.42 -15.24
C SER A 203 -5.44 -5.80 -14.48
N GLY A 204 -5.82 -4.57 -14.85
CA GLY A 204 -7.04 -3.93 -14.34
C GLY A 204 -6.95 -3.55 -12.87
N ILE A 205 -5.77 -3.15 -12.42
CA ILE A 205 -5.54 -2.63 -11.07
C ILE A 205 -6.00 -1.18 -11.01
N GLU A 206 -7.00 -0.93 -10.18
CA GLU A 206 -7.61 0.39 -9.97
C GLU A 206 -6.98 1.10 -8.76
N ALA A 207 -6.66 0.34 -7.71
CA ALA A 207 -5.93 0.83 -6.57
C ALA A 207 -5.30 -0.31 -5.78
N VAL A 208 -4.18 -0.02 -5.11
CA VAL A 208 -3.63 -0.86 -4.05
C VAL A 208 -3.24 0.01 -2.89
N ARG A 209 -3.71 -0.37 -1.70
CA ARG A 209 -3.33 0.27 -0.45
C ARG A 209 -2.65 -0.75 0.43
N PHE A 210 -1.62 -0.34 1.15
CA PHE A 210 -1.00 -1.19 2.15
C PHE A 210 -0.54 -0.37 3.34
N ALA A 211 -0.52 -1.00 4.51
CA ALA A 211 -0.16 -0.41 5.78
C ALA A 211 0.38 -1.49 6.71
N ASP A 212 1.03 -1.07 7.79
CA ASP A 212 1.36 -1.98 8.89
C ASP A 212 0.07 -2.55 9.53
N GLU A 213 0.10 -3.85 9.84
CA GLU A 213 -1.04 -4.60 10.37
C GLU A 213 -1.63 -3.98 11.65
N GLY A 214 -0.79 -3.39 12.50
CA GLY A 214 -1.15 -2.82 13.79
C GLY A 214 -2.04 -1.59 13.67
N TYR A 215 -2.06 -0.94 12.50
CA TYR A 215 -2.83 0.28 12.28
C TYR A 215 -4.23 0.01 11.70
N ARG A 216 -4.60 -1.20 11.27
CA ARG A 216 -5.95 -1.46 10.69
C ARG A 216 -6.89 -2.19 11.67
N THR A 217 -7.32 -1.46 12.69
CA THR A 217 -8.14 -1.93 13.82
C THR A 217 -9.52 -2.50 13.45
N LEU A 218 -10.18 -1.98 12.40
CA LEU A 218 -11.53 -2.43 12.02
C LEU A 218 -11.54 -3.79 11.30
N SER A 219 -10.40 -4.22 10.75
CA SER A 219 -10.24 -5.55 10.15
C SER A 219 -10.04 -6.65 11.21
N GLY A 220 -9.45 -6.28 12.36
CA GLY A 220 -9.09 -7.17 13.47
C GLY A 220 -10.23 -8.08 13.93
N PRO A 221 -11.44 -7.56 14.27
CA PRO A 221 -12.55 -8.38 14.73
C PRO A 221 -13.06 -9.41 13.72
N THR A 222 -12.78 -9.24 12.43
CA THR A 222 -13.30 -10.11 11.36
C THR A 222 -12.35 -11.27 11.05
N VAL A 223 -11.05 -11.08 11.27
CA VAL A 223 -9.99 -12.07 10.98
C VAL A 223 -9.34 -12.66 12.23
N TYR A 224 -9.63 -12.09 13.41
CA TYR A 224 -9.21 -12.57 14.73
C TYR A 224 -10.35 -13.36 15.40
N ASP A 225 -10.11 -14.65 15.64
CA ASP A 225 -11.00 -15.49 16.44
C ASP A 225 -10.75 -15.21 17.93
N ALA A 226 -11.57 -14.32 18.51
CA ALA A 226 -11.45 -13.95 19.92
C ALA A 226 -11.62 -15.13 20.90
N LYS A 227 -12.30 -16.22 20.50
CA LYS A 227 -12.46 -17.41 21.34
C LYS A 227 -11.20 -18.27 21.36
N LYS A 228 -10.51 -18.36 20.22
CA LYS A 228 -9.23 -19.07 20.10
C LYS A 228 -8.02 -18.21 20.44
N LYS A 229 -8.20 -16.89 20.52
CA LYS A 229 -7.12 -15.89 20.65
C LYS A 229 -6.08 -16.01 19.54
N GLU A 230 -6.54 -16.37 18.34
CA GLU A 230 -5.71 -16.61 17.17
C GLU A 230 -6.35 -15.94 15.96
N PHE A 231 -5.51 -15.43 15.06
CA PHE A 231 -5.98 -15.11 13.71
C PHE A 231 -6.42 -16.40 13.01
N THR A 232 -7.42 -16.31 12.14
CA THR A 232 -8.06 -17.48 11.48
C THR A 232 -7.12 -18.36 10.65
N GLY A 233 -5.83 -18.02 10.54
CA GLY A 233 -4.84 -18.71 9.71
C GLY A 233 -5.02 -18.44 8.21
N ARG A 234 -5.88 -17.48 7.87
CA ARG A 234 -6.30 -17.15 6.51
C ARG A 234 -5.68 -15.82 6.10
N TYR A 235 -5.10 -15.80 4.90
CA TYR A 235 -4.30 -14.68 4.41
C TYR A 235 -5.05 -13.83 3.38
N MET A 236 -6.15 -14.30 2.80
CA MET A 236 -6.78 -13.64 1.66
C MET A 236 -8.30 -13.72 1.68
N PHE A 237 -8.93 -12.57 1.48
CA PHE A 237 -10.36 -12.38 1.55
C PHE A 237 -10.84 -11.56 0.35
N LYS A 238 -12.04 -11.85 -0.11
CA LYS A 238 -12.83 -10.98 -0.97
C LYS A 238 -13.75 -10.16 -0.08
N VAL A 239 -13.70 -8.84 -0.23
CA VAL A 239 -14.45 -7.90 0.61
C VAL A 239 -15.71 -7.47 -0.13
N GLU A 240 -16.86 -7.73 0.48
CA GLU A 240 -18.16 -7.29 0.01
C GLU A 240 -18.54 -5.97 0.67
N ASN A 241 -19.39 -5.18 0.00
CA ASN A 241 -19.79 -3.84 0.45
C ASN A 241 -18.58 -2.93 0.74
N SER A 242 -17.52 -3.02 -0.07
CA SER A 242 -16.27 -2.32 0.20
C SER A 242 -16.42 -0.80 0.31
N GLU A 243 -15.96 -0.23 1.42
CA GLU A 243 -15.81 1.21 1.61
C GLU A 243 -14.73 1.78 0.71
N PHE A 244 -13.64 1.04 0.53
CA PHE A 244 -12.54 1.49 -0.31
C PHE A 244 -12.98 1.67 -1.78
N ILE A 245 -13.80 0.77 -2.32
CA ILE A 245 -14.40 0.94 -3.66
C ILE A 245 -15.26 2.21 -3.71
N ARG A 246 -16.18 2.40 -2.74
CA ARG A 246 -17.05 3.58 -2.69
C ARG A 246 -16.25 4.88 -2.64
N TRP A 247 -15.20 4.91 -1.82
CA TRP A 247 -14.30 6.05 -1.72
C TRP A 247 -13.64 6.38 -3.07
N LEU A 248 -13.14 5.36 -3.80
CA LEU A 248 -12.57 5.56 -5.14
C LEU A 248 -13.60 6.11 -6.13
N GLU A 249 -14.84 5.61 -6.12
CA GLU A 249 -15.91 6.11 -6.98
C GLU A 249 -16.29 7.56 -6.66
N GLU A 250 -16.31 7.92 -5.37
CA GLU A 250 -16.58 9.29 -4.94
C GLU A 250 -15.47 10.25 -5.38
N GLU A 251 -14.21 9.83 -5.27
CA GLU A 251 -13.03 10.58 -5.71
C GLU A 251 -12.95 10.73 -7.24
N ARG A 252 -13.36 9.68 -7.97
CA ARG A 252 -13.58 9.70 -9.42
C ARG A 252 -14.76 10.60 -9.79
N GLY A 253 -15.79 10.65 -8.95
CA GLY A 253 -17.07 11.32 -9.17
C GLY A 253 -18.06 10.51 -10.02
N ARG A 254 -17.88 9.19 -10.11
CA ARG A 254 -18.78 8.24 -10.78
C ARG A 254 -18.42 6.79 -10.41
N GLU A 255 -19.40 5.90 -10.52
CA GLU A 255 -19.22 4.46 -10.33
C GLU A 255 -18.25 3.85 -11.35
N PHE A 256 -17.69 2.67 -11.02
CA PHE A 256 -16.92 1.88 -11.97
C PHE A 256 -17.81 1.37 -13.11
N GLU A 257 -17.31 1.43 -14.35
CA GLU A 257 -18.06 0.99 -15.54
C GLU A 257 -18.05 -0.54 -15.65
N ASP A 258 -16.94 -1.15 -15.28
CA ASP A 258 -16.76 -2.60 -15.22
C ASP A 258 -16.81 -3.06 -13.75
N GLU A 259 -17.16 -4.32 -13.52
CA GLU A 259 -17.11 -4.93 -12.19
C GLU A 259 -15.66 -4.90 -11.65
N VAL A 260 -15.50 -4.31 -10.46
CA VAL A 260 -14.24 -4.28 -9.71
C VAL A 260 -14.42 -5.04 -8.40
N ASN A 261 -13.37 -5.76 -8.00
CA ASN A 261 -13.36 -6.57 -6.80
C ASN A 261 -12.37 -6.00 -5.79
N HIS A 262 -12.72 -6.06 -4.50
CA HIS A 262 -11.80 -5.76 -3.42
C HIS A 262 -11.26 -7.06 -2.82
N TYR A 263 -9.93 -7.22 -2.86
CA TYR A 263 -9.20 -8.28 -2.19
C TYR A 263 -8.41 -7.73 -1.02
N PHE A 264 -8.59 -8.30 0.16
CA PHE A 264 -7.84 -7.99 1.37
C PHE A 264 -6.86 -9.12 1.65
N ILE A 265 -5.58 -8.78 1.74
CA ILE A 265 -4.48 -9.70 2.03
C ILE A 265 -3.88 -9.33 3.38
N LEU A 266 -3.95 -10.24 4.34
CA LEU A 266 -3.37 -10.09 5.67
C LEU A 266 -2.08 -10.90 5.73
N SER A 267 -0.99 -10.30 6.21
CA SER A 267 0.26 -10.99 6.54
C SER A 267 0.66 -10.68 7.98
N SER A 268 1.81 -11.18 8.45
CA SER A 268 2.30 -10.96 9.82
C SER A 268 3.01 -9.62 10.05
N MET A 269 2.90 -8.67 9.11
CA MET A 269 3.53 -7.36 9.19
C MET A 269 2.72 -6.32 8.44
N LEU A 270 2.21 -6.68 7.27
CA LEU A 270 1.48 -5.78 6.38
C LEU A 270 0.07 -6.30 6.10
N VAL A 271 -0.84 -5.36 5.94
CA VAL A 271 -2.13 -5.57 5.27
C VAL A 271 -2.09 -4.91 3.90
N VAL A 272 -2.68 -5.56 2.90
CA VAL A 272 -2.76 -5.06 1.52
C VAL A 272 -4.18 -5.19 0.99
N ASP A 273 -4.76 -4.06 0.61
CA ASP A 273 -6.01 -3.97 -0.14
C ASP A 273 -5.71 -3.86 -1.63
N VAL A 274 -6.34 -4.67 -2.45
CA VAL A 274 -6.22 -4.61 -3.92
C VAL A 274 -7.61 -4.45 -4.51
N ILE A 275 -7.82 -3.33 -5.22
CA ILE A 275 -8.99 -3.12 -6.07
C ILE A 275 -8.62 -3.46 -7.50
N ALA A 276 -9.21 -4.53 -8.02
CA ALA A 276 -8.88 -5.02 -9.35
C ALA A 276 -10.08 -5.63 -10.07
N LYS A 277 -10.06 -5.55 -11.41
CA LYS A 277 -11.00 -6.26 -12.29
C LYS A 277 -10.63 -7.72 -12.46
N SER A 278 -9.33 -8.03 -12.44
CA SER A 278 -8.85 -9.40 -12.58
C SER A 278 -8.84 -10.15 -11.26
N GLU A 279 -9.16 -11.43 -11.29
CA GLU A 279 -8.89 -12.33 -10.18
C GLU A 279 -7.38 -12.57 -9.98
N PRO A 280 -6.93 -12.76 -8.73
CA PRO A 280 -5.55 -13.08 -8.43
C PRO A 280 -5.22 -14.53 -8.73
N LYS A 281 -4.00 -14.77 -9.21
CA LYS A 281 -3.39 -16.10 -9.30
C LYS A 281 -2.42 -16.27 -8.14
N ILE A 282 -2.53 -17.40 -7.44
CA ILE A 282 -1.60 -17.75 -6.36
C ILE A 282 -0.70 -18.90 -6.80
N LYS A 283 0.60 -18.77 -6.57
CA LYS A 283 1.58 -19.81 -6.90
C LYS A 283 2.62 -19.95 -5.80
N LYS A 284 2.77 -21.16 -5.25
CA LYS A 284 3.95 -21.53 -4.46
C LYS A 284 5.17 -21.58 -5.37
N ILE A 285 6.13 -20.70 -5.14
CA ILE A 285 7.31 -20.55 -6.00
C ILE A 285 8.36 -21.61 -5.65
N GLY A 286 8.49 -21.95 -4.36
CA GLY A 286 9.38 -23.01 -3.91
C GLY A 286 9.85 -22.81 -2.47
N ILE A 287 10.93 -23.50 -2.13
CA ILE A 287 11.66 -23.33 -0.87
C ILE A 287 13.04 -22.76 -1.21
N ARG A 288 13.29 -21.53 -0.81
CA ARG A 288 14.60 -20.90 -0.90
C ARG A 288 15.51 -21.46 0.19
N ARG A 289 16.73 -21.85 -0.20
CA ARG A 289 17.78 -22.30 0.73
C ARG A 289 18.80 -21.19 0.91
N ILE A 290 18.94 -20.72 2.14
CA ILE A 290 19.90 -19.68 2.50
C ILE A 290 21.00 -20.31 3.32
N THR A 291 22.23 -20.29 2.80
CA THR A 291 23.39 -20.86 3.50
C THR A 291 23.67 -20.07 4.77
N LYS A 292 23.79 -20.75 5.90
CA LYS A 292 24.32 -20.15 7.13
C LYS A 292 25.80 -19.81 6.88
N LYS A 293 26.14 -18.54 6.68
CA LYS A 293 27.55 -18.11 6.71
C LYS A 293 28.09 -18.42 8.10
N ARG A 294 29.18 -19.20 8.15
CA ARG A 294 29.95 -19.49 9.35
C ARG A 294 30.69 -18.25 9.82
#